data_AF-A0A167MPF8-F1
#
_entry.id   AF-A0A167MPF8-F1
#
_cell.length_a   1.000
_cell.length_b   1.000
_cell.length_c   1.000
_cell.angle_alpha   90.00
_cell.angle_beta   90.00
_cell.angle_gamma   90.00
#
_symmetry.space_group_name_H-M   'P 1'
#
loop_
_entity.id
_entity.type
_entity.pdbx_description
1 polymer ?
#
loop_
_entity_poly.entity_id
_entity_poly.type
_entity_poly.pdbx_seq_one_letter_code
_entity_poly.pdbx_strand_id
1 'polypeptide(L)'
;MGTALQVTTPYSRFRASVYRALHRPYLVACLISYVIIVMLVIVYLQKAPTYKSDLDIVLPGTGANSQVSIDEVGQVVSSTSAPFGKGYNPRVNYKEMLMSRNLIENAAQSLNIHIRDFGNPKIRLTEQTSILNVETTANSAKMAQQKAWALYDALQSQLDHLRADEVKRRDESIKAVLDQYRERLNATRNNIIDFQQRSLLVSGEQLQRETATLATIKERMVMIQAEIGQSDDYVNQLSVDLGVSPAMAGQAFVLQSDGEFRGYLSELTSSASQLSEYRSRWGDGHPKVKAEFARFEQSKQSLRNRSQGLVGPNAAHIFTSLDLKNNPKRAQLFADLINAYALKKGKQAQFLELDQAQVLLNEKIKIYAREAAELERLEREFDLAEAVFTSAAARLEAGKADVFASYPIVQLMTPPSVAMKPVSPKKSLAVAAALFAMIFTSAAILMVNKRREIVALVVEKPKAKA
;
A
#
# COMPACT_ATOMS: atom_id res chain seq x y z
N MET A 1 72.27 -36.35 106.67
CA MET A 1 72.36 -36.83 105.28
C MET A 1 71.66 -38.17 105.20
N GLY A 2 70.67 -38.31 104.31
CA GLY A 2 69.84 -39.51 104.21
C GLY A 2 68.57 -39.17 103.41
N THR A 3 68.72 -39.08 102.10
CA THR A 3 67.67 -38.77 101.12
C THR A 3 66.54 -39.78 101.17
N ALA A 4 65.35 -39.33 101.58
CA ALA A 4 64.13 -40.12 101.54
C ALA A 4 63.67 -40.32 100.08
N LEU A 5 63.61 -41.57 99.64
CA LEU A 5 63.01 -41.98 98.36
C LEU A 5 61.48 -41.81 98.46
N GLN A 6 60.92 -40.83 97.76
CA GLN A 6 59.47 -40.65 97.62
C GLN A 6 58.89 -41.68 96.64
N VAL A 7 57.92 -42.46 97.13
CA VAL A 7 57.12 -43.40 96.33
C VAL A 7 56.16 -42.61 95.44
N THR A 8 56.26 -42.78 94.13
CA THR A 8 55.41 -42.08 93.16
C THR A 8 54.00 -42.68 93.13
N THR A 9 52.99 -41.92 93.56
CA THR A 9 51.57 -42.26 93.38
C THR A 9 51.12 -42.18 91.90
N PRO A 10 50.10 -42.94 91.45
CA PRO A 10 49.61 -42.90 90.07
C PRO A 10 49.09 -41.50 89.66
N TYR A 11 48.51 -40.75 90.60
CA TYR A 11 48.02 -39.38 90.36
C TYR A 11 49.16 -38.37 90.11
N SER A 12 50.29 -38.50 90.82
CA SER A 12 51.45 -37.62 90.59
C SER A 12 52.15 -37.90 89.26
N ARG A 13 52.14 -39.15 88.78
CA ARG A 13 52.60 -39.51 87.42
C ARG A 13 51.70 -38.93 86.33
N PHE A 14 50.38 -38.97 86.52
CA PHE A 14 49.42 -38.35 85.62
C PHE A 14 49.59 -36.83 85.56
N ARG A 15 49.66 -36.17 86.73
CA ARG A 15 49.87 -34.71 86.82
C ARG A 15 51.20 -34.28 86.20
N ALA A 16 52.29 -35.01 86.45
CA ALA A 16 53.60 -34.73 85.85
C ALA A 16 53.62 -34.95 84.32
N SER A 17 52.90 -35.96 83.83
CA SER A 17 52.73 -36.21 82.38
C SER A 17 51.97 -35.08 81.70
N VAL A 18 50.85 -34.65 82.28
CA VAL A 18 50.04 -33.53 81.79
C VAL A 18 50.85 -32.23 81.80
N TYR A 19 51.58 -31.95 82.89
CA TYR A 19 52.42 -30.74 82.98
C TYR A 19 53.55 -30.73 81.93
N ARG A 20 54.17 -31.88 81.67
CA ARG A 20 55.24 -32.04 80.66
C ARG A 20 54.72 -31.93 79.21
N ALA A 21 53.49 -32.39 78.96
CA ALA A 21 52.81 -32.22 77.68
C ALA A 21 52.36 -30.76 77.44
N LEU A 22 51.85 -30.10 78.49
CA LEU A 22 51.39 -28.71 78.45
C LEU A 22 52.54 -27.71 78.29
N HIS A 23 53.75 -28.05 78.73
CA HIS A 23 54.92 -27.17 78.58
C HIS A 23 55.53 -27.16 77.16
N ARG A 24 55.00 -27.96 76.22
CA ARG A 24 55.36 -27.86 74.79
C ARG A 24 54.45 -26.81 74.14
N PRO A 25 54.95 -25.60 73.83
CA PRO A 25 54.11 -24.50 73.35
C PRO A 25 53.35 -24.86 72.06
N TYR A 26 53.93 -25.71 71.21
CA TYR A 26 53.33 -26.15 69.95
C TYR A 26 52.18 -27.15 70.12
N LEU A 27 52.16 -27.98 71.17
CA LEU A 27 51.05 -28.91 71.43
C LEU A 27 49.82 -28.17 71.95
N VAL A 28 50.02 -27.19 72.83
CA VAL A 28 48.94 -26.35 73.37
C VAL A 28 48.32 -25.50 72.25
N ALA A 29 49.14 -24.92 71.37
CA ALA A 29 48.66 -24.18 70.21
C ALA A 29 47.80 -25.06 69.27
N CYS A 30 48.18 -26.32 69.06
CA CYS A 30 47.43 -27.28 68.25
C CYS A 30 46.04 -27.57 68.87
N LEU A 31 46.00 -27.84 70.17
CA LEU A 31 44.75 -28.15 70.87
C LEU A 31 43.78 -26.95 70.85
N ILE A 32 44.27 -25.73 71.11
CA ILE A 32 43.46 -24.51 71.04
C ILE A 32 42.89 -24.32 69.62
N SER A 33 43.70 -24.53 68.58
CA SER A 33 43.25 -24.40 67.20
C SER A 33 42.14 -25.40 66.83
N TYR A 34 42.20 -26.63 67.35
CA TYR A 34 41.15 -27.63 67.15
C TYR A 34 39.85 -27.23 67.85
N VAL A 35 39.93 -26.68 69.06
CA VAL A 35 38.75 -26.17 69.78
C VAL A 35 38.07 -25.05 68.99
N ILE A 36 38.84 -24.13 68.40
CA ILE A 36 38.31 -23.04 67.57
C ILE A 36 37.61 -23.58 66.31
N ILE A 37 38.22 -24.56 65.62
CA ILE A 37 37.64 -25.20 64.44
C ILE A 37 36.32 -25.88 64.80
N VAL A 38 36.27 -26.65 65.89
CA VAL A 38 35.05 -27.34 66.34
C VAL A 38 33.97 -26.33 66.73
N MET A 39 34.32 -25.24 67.43
CA MET A 39 33.38 -24.17 67.77
C MET A 39 32.75 -23.55 66.52
N LEU A 40 33.56 -23.22 65.50
CA LEU A 40 33.07 -22.66 64.23
C LEU A 40 32.11 -23.62 63.50
N VAL A 41 32.39 -24.93 63.54
CA VAL A 41 31.53 -25.96 62.95
C VAL A 41 30.19 -26.07 63.67
N ILE A 42 30.18 -25.99 65.01
CA ILE A 42 28.95 -26.00 65.81
C ILE A 42 28.10 -24.77 65.48
N VAL A 43 28.70 -23.58 65.43
CA VAL A 43 28.00 -22.34 65.05
C VAL A 43 27.41 -22.44 63.64
N TYR A 44 28.14 -23.03 62.69
CA TYR A 44 27.63 -23.26 61.33
C TYR A 44 26.42 -24.21 61.31
N LEU A 45 26.44 -25.27 62.12
CA LEU A 45 25.37 -26.27 62.20
C LEU A 45 24.12 -25.77 62.95
N GLN A 46 24.25 -24.75 63.80
CA GLN A 46 23.14 -24.10 64.50
C GLN A 46 22.36 -23.11 63.62
N LYS A 47 22.85 -22.79 62.42
CA LYS A 47 22.14 -21.90 61.48
C LYS A 47 20.83 -22.55 61.01
N ALA A 48 19.76 -21.75 60.91
CA ALA A 48 18.46 -22.22 60.46
C ALA A 48 18.54 -22.93 59.09
N PRO A 49 17.84 -24.06 58.90
CA PRO A 49 17.87 -24.81 57.66
C PRO A 49 17.24 -23.99 56.54
N THR A 50 17.95 -23.90 55.41
CA THR A 50 17.42 -23.25 54.21
C THR A 50 17.03 -24.29 53.17
N TYR A 51 15.82 -24.16 52.66
CA TYR A 51 15.26 -24.99 51.60
C TYR A 51 15.24 -24.21 50.30
N LYS A 52 15.45 -24.91 49.17
CA LYS A 52 15.29 -24.35 47.83
C LYS A 52 14.05 -24.91 47.16
N SER A 53 13.41 -24.10 46.33
CA SER A 53 12.40 -24.53 45.38
C SER A 53 12.85 -24.08 44.00
N ASP A 54 13.01 -25.05 43.11
CA ASP A 54 13.36 -24.84 41.71
C ASP A 54 12.10 -24.95 40.85
N LEU A 55 11.93 -24.06 39.87
CA LEU A 55 10.87 -24.09 38.86
C LEU A 55 11.48 -23.79 37.47
N ASP A 56 10.96 -24.42 36.42
CA ASP A 56 11.42 -24.17 35.05
C ASP A 56 10.32 -23.56 34.19
N ILE A 57 10.69 -22.48 33.52
CA ILE A 57 9.83 -21.70 32.64
C ILE A 57 10.30 -21.88 31.20
N VAL A 58 9.41 -22.16 30.26
CA VAL A 58 9.71 -22.18 28.82
C VAL A 58 9.14 -20.94 28.16
N LEU A 59 10.00 -20.28 27.39
CA LEU A 59 9.59 -19.24 26.45
C LEU A 59 9.35 -19.91 25.08
N PRO A 60 8.14 -19.87 24.52
CA PRO A 60 7.88 -20.46 23.22
C PRO A 60 8.72 -19.79 22.12
N GLY A 61 9.10 -20.58 21.11
CA GLY A 61 9.73 -20.08 19.90
C GLY A 61 8.79 -19.16 19.11
N THR A 62 9.37 -18.19 18.43
CA THR A 62 8.63 -17.09 17.80
C THR A 62 8.01 -17.53 16.46
N GLY A 63 6.73 -17.22 16.23
CA GLY A 63 6.14 -17.28 14.89
C GLY A 63 4.62 -17.42 14.87
N ALA A 64 3.89 -16.33 15.10
CA ALA A 64 2.54 -16.20 14.55
C ALA A 64 2.68 -15.46 13.22
N ASN A 65 2.48 -16.15 12.10
CA ASN A 65 2.44 -15.54 10.78
C ASN A 65 0.96 -15.37 10.40
N SER A 66 0.49 -14.14 10.27
CA SER A 66 -0.82 -13.85 9.68
C SER A 66 -0.63 -13.36 8.24
N GLN A 67 -1.22 -14.08 7.30
CA GLN A 67 -1.26 -13.68 5.89
C GLN A 67 -2.69 -13.23 5.57
N VAL A 68 -2.84 -11.96 5.19
CA VAL A 68 -4.12 -11.43 4.71
C VAL A 68 -3.95 -11.14 3.23
N SER A 69 -4.73 -11.85 2.40
CA SER A 69 -4.85 -11.56 0.98
C SER A 69 -6.04 -10.63 0.80
N ILE A 70 -5.82 -9.45 0.24
CA ILE A 70 -6.88 -8.54 -0.17
C ILE A 70 -7.04 -8.74 -1.69
N ASP A 71 -8.26 -9.03 -2.12
CA ASP A 71 -8.56 -9.19 -3.55
C ASP A 71 -8.30 -7.86 -4.29
N GLU A 72 -7.85 -7.90 -5.55
CA GLU A 72 -7.51 -6.73 -6.40
C GLU A 72 -6.29 -5.86 -5.99
N VAL A 73 -5.86 -5.85 -4.72
CA VAL A 73 -4.84 -4.90 -4.20
C VAL A 73 -3.48 -5.55 -3.89
N GLY A 74 -3.43 -6.89 -3.83
CA GLY A 74 -2.22 -7.67 -3.58
C GLY A 74 -2.14 -8.29 -2.17
N GLN A 75 -1.09 -9.08 -1.92
CA GLN A 75 -0.92 -9.78 -0.64
C GLN A 75 -0.20 -8.89 0.38
N VAL A 76 -0.83 -8.68 1.54
CA VAL A 76 -0.17 -8.07 2.69
C VAL A 76 0.35 -9.20 3.58
N VAL A 77 1.63 -9.53 3.42
CA VAL A 77 2.32 -10.43 4.34
C VAL A 77 2.77 -9.60 5.55
N SER A 78 2.06 -9.72 6.68
CA SER A 78 2.61 -9.26 7.94
C SER A 78 3.42 -10.41 8.54
N SER A 79 4.72 -10.44 8.23
CA SER A 79 5.64 -11.26 9.01
C SER A 79 6.00 -10.47 10.26
N THR A 80 5.35 -10.80 11.38
CA THR A 80 5.88 -10.40 12.67
C THR A 80 7.07 -11.30 12.97
N SER A 81 8.22 -10.96 12.38
CA SER A 81 9.49 -11.46 12.91
C SER A 81 9.57 -10.99 14.35
N ALA A 82 9.90 -11.90 15.26
CA ALA A 82 10.11 -11.54 16.66
C ALA A 82 10.88 -10.22 16.77
N PRO A 83 10.46 -9.27 17.61
CA PRO A 83 11.15 -7.97 17.75
C PRO A 83 12.63 -8.12 18.20
N PHE A 84 13.05 -9.34 18.55
CA PHE A 84 14.41 -9.72 18.89
C PHE A 84 15.24 -10.00 17.62
N GLY A 85 15.82 -8.95 17.04
CA GLY A 85 16.81 -9.07 15.97
C GLY A 85 18.04 -9.91 16.38
N LYS A 86 18.88 -10.29 15.39
CA LYS A 86 20.04 -11.23 15.46
C LYS A 86 21.13 -10.96 16.53
N GLY A 87 20.92 -10.08 17.51
CA GLY A 87 21.85 -9.81 18.63
C GLY A 87 21.21 -9.77 20.02
N TYR A 88 19.89 -9.91 20.16
CA TYR A 88 19.19 -9.76 21.45
C TYR A 88 18.51 -11.05 21.89
N ASN A 89 18.81 -11.50 23.10
CA ASN A 89 18.23 -12.70 23.67
C ASN A 89 17.06 -12.34 24.61
N PRO A 90 15.79 -12.65 24.26
CA PRO A 90 14.64 -12.30 25.08
C PRO A 90 14.73 -12.85 26.50
N ARG A 91 15.42 -13.98 26.69
CA ARG A 91 15.65 -14.60 28.01
C ARG A 91 16.34 -13.65 28.99
N VAL A 92 17.19 -12.74 28.52
CA VAL A 92 17.85 -11.75 29.37
C VAL A 92 16.83 -10.72 29.89
N ASN A 93 15.91 -10.27 29.04
CA ASN A 93 14.86 -9.33 29.47
C ASN A 93 13.93 -9.96 30.52
N TYR A 94 13.51 -11.22 30.31
CA TYR A 94 12.68 -11.93 31.28
C TYR A 94 13.43 -12.22 32.59
N LYS A 95 14.73 -12.49 32.52
CA LYS A 95 15.60 -12.61 33.69
C LYS A 95 15.62 -11.30 34.50
N GLU A 96 15.85 -10.17 33.85
CA GLU A 96 15.85 -8.86 34.52
C GLU A 96 14.46 -8.52 35.07
N MET A 97 13.38 -8.89 34.37
CA MET A 97 12.02 -8.69 34.85
C MET A 97 11.73 -9.50 36.12
N LEU A 98 12.16 -10.77 36.17
CA LEU A 98 12.03 -11.62 37.37
C LEU A 98 12.89 -11.15 38.55
N MET A 99 13.98 -10.43 38.30
CA MET A 99 14.79 -9.76 39.34
C MET A 99 14.31 -8.36 39.69
N SER A 100 13.31 -7.83 38.96
CA SER A 100 12.85 -6.46 39.17
C SER A 100 12.21 -6.32 40.55
N ARG A 101 12.47 -5.17 41.19
CA ARG A 101 11.95 -4.87 42.53
C ARG A 101 10.42 -4.91 42.58
N ASN A 102 9.76 -4.36 41.55
CA ASN A 102 8.29 -4.31 41.49
C ASN A 102 7.67 -5.71 41.42
N LEU A 103 8.25 -6.63 40.64
CA LEU A 103 7.73 -7.99 40.54
C LEU A 103 7.94 -8.75 41.86
N ILE A 104 9.10 -8.60 42.49
CA ILE A 104 9.39 -9.19 43.81
C ILE A 104 8.46 -8.61 44.88
N GLU A 105 8.16 -7.31 44.82
CA GLU A 105 7.23 -6.65 45.73
C GLU A 105 5.80 -7.18 45.58
N ASN A 106 5.30 -7.30 44.35
CA ASN A 106 3.98 -7.88 44.08
C ASN A 106 3.90 -9.34 44.54
N ALA A 107 4.96 -10.13 44.34
CA ALA A 107 5.04 -11.51 44.82
C ALA A 107 5.15 -11.60 46.37
N ALA A 108 5.76 -10.61 47.01
CA ALA A 108 5.82 -10.54 48.47
C ALA A 108 4.46 -10.13 49.07
N GLN A 109 3.77 -9.18 48.43
CA GLN A 109 2.42 -8.74 48.79
C GLN A 109 1.39 -9.88 48.69
N SER A 110 1.44 -10.71 47.64
CA SER A 110 0.53 -11.85 47.50
C SER A 110 0.68 -12.90 48.61
N LEU A 111 1.86 -12.97 49.24
CA LEU A 111 2.16 -13.83 50.37
C LEU A 111 2.07 -13.12 51.73
N ASN A 112 1.72 -11.83 51.76
CA ASN A 112 1.69 -10.98 52.95
C ASN A 112 3.02 -10.98 53.74
N ILE A 113 4.16 -11.00 53.03
CA ILE A 113 5.50 -10.95 53.63
C ILE A 113 6.23 -9.68 53.20
N HIS A 114 7.18 -9.23 54.02
CA HIS A 114 7.98 -8.06 53.70
C HIS A 114 8.99 -8.38 52.58
N ILE A 115 9.27 -7.42 51.70
CA ILE A 115 10.17 -7.60 50.54
C ILE A 115 11.56 -8.14 50.92
N ARG A 116 12.07 -7.70 52.08
CA ARG A 116 13.36 -8.15 52.63
C ARG A 116 13.36 -9.63 52.98
N ASP A 117 12.22 -10.16 53.40
CA ASP A 117 12.06 -11.56 53.80
C ASP A 117 11.78 -12.47 52.59
N PHE A 118 11.30 -11.90 51.48
CA PHE A 118 11.17 -12.60 50.20
C PHE A 118 12.55 -12.99 49.66
N GLY A 119 13.50 -12.04 49.66
CA GLY A 119 14.88 -12.23 49.18
C GLY A 119 14.97 -12.24 47.65
N ASN A 120 16.18 -12.30 47.10
CA ASN A 120 16.35 -12.27 45.64
C ASN A 120 16.34 -13.70 45.06
N PRO A 121 15.50 -13.99 44.04
CA PRO A 121 15.54 -15.26 43.34
C PRO A 121 16.84 -15.40 42.54
N LYS A 122 17.34 -16.64 42.39
CA LYS A 122 18.46 -16.93 41.51
C LYS A 122 17.93 -17.44 40.19
N ILE A 123 18.22 -16.73 39.10
CA ILE A 123 17.75 -17.11 37.76
C ILE A 123 18.94 -17.57 36.92
N ARG A 124 18.83 -18.79 36.39
CA ARG A 124 19.84 -19.39 35.51
C ARG A 124 19.25 -19.57 34.11
N LEU A 125 20.06 -19.19 33.12
CA LEU A 125 19.73 -19.39 31.72
C LEU A 125 20.48 -20.64 31.26
N THR A 126 19.75 -21.64 30.80
CA THR A 126 20.35 -22.83 30.21
C THR A 126 20.73 -22.48 28.77
N GLU A 127 22.02 -22.59 28.44
CA GLU A 127 22.51 -22.33 27.08
C GLU A 127 21.81 -23.25 26.07
N GLN A 128 21.54 -22.74 24.87
CA GLN A 128 20.92 -23.50 23.77
C GLN A 128 19.49 -24.04 24.00
N THR A 129 18.80 -23.67 25.09
CA THR A 129 17.37 -24.01 25.30
C THR A 129 16.53 -22.78 25.63
N SER A 130 15.23 -22.82 25.35
CA SER A 130 14.29 -21.74 25.72
C SER A 130 13.83 -21.79 27.18
N ILE A 131 14.58 -22.50 28.03
CA ILE A 131 14.23 -22.77 29.42
C ILE A 131 14.93 -21.75 30.35
N LEU A 132 14.17 -21.20 31.27
CA LEU A 132 14.62 -20.32 32.34
C LEU A 132 14.37 -21.01 33.67
N ASN A 133 15.44 -21.31 34.40
CA ASN A 133 15.36 -21.92 35.72
C ASN A 133 15.34 -20.83 36.79
N VAL A 134 14.37 -20.89 37.70
CA VAL A 134 14.22 -19.94 38.80
C VAL A 134 14.29 -20.69 40.12
N GLU A 135 15.26 -20.32 40.95
CA GLU A 135 15.47 -20.88 42.28
C GLU A 135 15.08 -19.84 43.34
N THR A 136 14.19 -20.22 44.26
CA THR A 136 13.83 -19.43 45.44
C THR A 136 14.26 -20.14 46.72
N THR A 137 14.51 -19.38 47.79
CA THR A 137 14.93 -19.95 49.08
C THR A 137 14.07 -19.45 50.23
N ALA A 138 13.82 -20.34 51.19
CA ALA A 138 13.08 -20.02 52.41
C ALA A 138 13.52 -20.91 53.58
N ASN A 139 13.05 -20.57 54.77
CA ASN A 139 13.31 -21.33 56.00
C ASN A 139 12.48 -22.63 56.10
N SER A 140 11.52 -22.84 55.19
CA SER A 140 10.67 -24.03 55.10
C SER A 140 10.47 -24.43 53.63
N ALA A 141 10.40 -25.74 53.36
CA ALA A 141 10.19 -26.27 52.01
C ALA A 141 8.88 -25.78 51.38
N LYS A 142 7.78 -25.73 52.15
CA LYS A 142 6.48 -25.22 51.68
C LYS A 142 6.52 -23.73 51.37
N MET A 143 7.22 -22.96 52.20
CA MET A 143 7.37 -21.51 51.99
C MET A 143 8.24 -21.20 50.76
N ALA A 144 9.29 -21.98 50.50
CA ALA A 144 10.09 -21.84 49.27
C ALA A 144 9.22 -22.11 48.03
N GLN A 145 8.37 -23.14 48.08
CA GLN A 145 7.42 -23.44 47.01
C GLN A 145 6.40 -22.31 46.79
N GLN A 146 5.83 -21.76 47.87
CA GLN A 146 4.88 -20.65 47.81
C GLN A 146 5.51 -19.39 47.24
N LYS A 147 6.76 -19.07 47.61
CA LYS A 147 7.52 -17.95 47.01
C LYS A 147 7.72 -18.13 45.50
N ALA A 148 8.05 -19.35 45.07
CA ALA A 148 8.20 -19.66 43.65
C ALA A 148 6.87 -19.51 42.88
N TRP A 149 5.75 -19.97 43.45
CA TRP A 149 4.41 -19.74 42.86
C TRP A 149 4.05 -18.26 42.79
N ALA A 150 4.20 -17.53 43.89
CA ALA A 150 3.91 -16.10 43.94
C ALA A 150 4.72 -15.29 42.92
N LEU A 151 5.98 -15.67 42.69
CA LEU A 151 6.84 -15.06 41.68
C LEU A 151 6.34 -15.33 40.26
N TYR A 152 5.90 -16.56 39.98
CA TYR A 152 5.33 -16.95 38.69
C TYR A 152 4.00 -16.25 38.41
N ASP A 153 3.11 -16.17 39.40
CA ASP A 153 1.82 -15.48 39.25
C ASP A 153 2.00 -13.97 39.07
N ALA A 154 2.94 -13.37 39.83
CA ALA A 154 3.31 -11.97 39.64
C ALA A 154 3.91 -11.70 38.24
N LEU A 155 4.71 -12.64 37.71
CA LEU A 155 5.23 -12.57 36.35
C LEU A 155 4.10 -12.59 35.31
N GLN A 156 3.13 -13.51 35.44
CA GLN A 156 2.00 -13.59 34.51
C GLN A 156 1.16 -12.32 34.54
N SER A 157 0.81 -11.82 35.73
CA SER A 157 0.05 -10.59 35.89
C SER A 157 0.78 -9.38 35.30
N GLN A 158 2.10 -9.28 35.51
CA GLN A 158 2.91 -8.23 34.91
C GLN A 158 2.92 -8.33 33.37
N LEU A 159 3.02 -9.54 32.82
CA LEU A 159 2.96 -9.77 31.37
C LEU A 159 1.59 -9.40 30.80
N ASP A 160 0.50 -9.73 31.48
CA ASP A 160 -0.85 -9.36 31.05
C ASP A 160 -1.05 -7.84 31.06
N HIS A 161 -0.52 -7.15 32.07
CA HIS A 161 -0.52 -5.69 32.10
C HIS A 161 0.30 -5.09 30.94
N LEU A 162 1.50 -5.62 30.69
CA LEU A 162 2.34 -5.18 29.57
C LEU A 162 1.69 -5.44 28.20
N ARG A 163 1.00 -6.58 28.04
CA ARG A 163 0.21 -6.89 26.84
C ARG A 163 -0.93 -5.89 26.65
N ALA A 164 -1.67 -5.57 27.71
CA ALA A 164 -2.76 -4.60 27.65
C ALA A 164 -2.27 -3.19 27.29
N ASP A 165 -1.15 -2.73 27.89
CA ASP A 165 -0.53 -1.44 27.56
C ASP A 165 0.00 -1.42 26.11
N GLU A 166 0.64 -2.51 25.67
CA GLU A 166 1.12 -2.65 24.29
C GLU A 166 -0.02 -2.57 23.28
N VAL A 167 -1.14 -3.26 23.51
CA VAL A 167 -2.35 -3.17 22.67
C VAL A 167 -2.85 -1.73 22.62
N LYS A 168 -2.98 -1.08 23.77
CA LYS A 168 -3.48 0.30 23.84
C LYS A 168 -2.58 1.27 23.06
N ARG A 169 -1.26 1.20 23.26
CA ARG A 169 -0.31 2.07 22.54
C ARG A 169 -0.29 1.80 21.04
N ARG A 170 -0.34 0.53 20.63
CA ARG A 170 -0.46 0.18 19.20
C ARG A 170 -1.77 0.70 18.61
N ASP A 171 -2.89 0.51 19.29
CA ASP A 171 -4.20 0.99 18.83
C ASP A 171 -4.23 2.51 18.68
N GLU A 172 -3.69 3.25 19.64
CA GLU A 172 -3.59 4.72 19.57
C GLU A 172 -2.70 5.18 18.41
N SER A 173 -1.52 4.58 18.25
CA SER A 173 -0.60 4.89 17.15
C SER A 173 -1.21 4.59 15.78
N ILE A 174 -1.83 3.42 15.61
CA ILE A 174 -2.44 3.03 14.34
C ILE A 174 -3.67 3.88 14.02
N LYS A 175 -4.49 4.23 15.02
CA LYS A 175 -5.62 5.16 14.82
C LYS A 175 -5.16 6.51 14.29
N ALA A 176 -4.10 7.08 14.85
CA ALA A 176 -3.55 8.35 14.37
C ALA A 176 -3.09 8.26 12.91
N VAL A 177 -2.45 7.15 12.51
CA VAL A 177 -2.05 6.90 11.12
C VAL A 177 -3.28 6.71 10.22
N LEU A 178 -4.32 6.00 10.68
CA LEU A 178 -5.55 5.78 9.93
C LEU A 178 -6.33 7.08 9.73
N ASP A 179 -6.34 7.96 10.72
CA ASP A 179 -6.92 9.30 10.61
C ASP A 179 -6.20 10.13 9.54
N GLN A 180 -4.86 10.07 9.48
CA GLN A 180 -4.08 10.71 8.41
C GLN A 180 -4.42 10.15 7.02
N TYR A 181 -4.59 8.84 6.88
CA TYR A 181 -5.01 8.24 5.62
C TYR A 181 -6.43 8.63 5.24
N ARG A 182 -7.35 8.72 6.21
CA ARG A 182 -8.71 9.20 6.00
C ARG A 182 -8.74 10.66 5.54
N GLU A 183 -7.94 11.53 6.15
CA GLU A 183 -7.80 12.92 5.70
C GLU A 183 -7.29 12.99 4.27
N ARG A 184 -6.27 12.19 3.92
CA ARG A 184 -5.75 12.11 2.56
C ARG A 184 -6.80 11.60 1.56
N LEU A 185 -7.57 10.57 1.92
CA LEU A 185 -8.65 10.03 1.11
C LEU A 185 -9.75 11.07 0.86
N ASN A 186 -10.12 11.83 1.89
CA ASN A 186 -11.08 12.91 1.76
C ASN A 186 -10.53 14.05 0.89
N ALA A 187 -9.23 14.37 1.02
CA ALA A 187 -8.59 15.38 0.18
C ALA A 187 -8.57 14.98 -1.30
N THR A 188 -8.20 13.73 -1.62
CA THR A 188 -8.20 13.24 -3.02
C THR A 188 -9.61 13.20 -3.59
N ARG A 189 -10.60 12.77 -2.80
CA ARG A 189 -12.02 12.82 -3.20
C ARG A 189 -12.49 14.25 -3.48
N ASN A 190 -12.15 15.21 -2.62
CA ASN A 190 -12.50 16.60 -2.82
C ASN A 190 -11.82 17.18 -4.05
N ASN A 191 -10.56 16.81 -4.34
CA ASN A 191 -9.88 17.24 -5.57
C ASN A 191 -10.62 16.77 -6.83
N ILE A 192 -11.17 15.55 -6.84
CA ILE A 192 -12.00 15.04 -7.95
C ILE A 192 -13.27 15.88 -8.09
N ILE A 193 -13.98 16.14 -6.98
CA ILE A 193 -15.22 16.94 -7.00
C ILE A 193 -14.94 18.38 -7.47
N ASP A 194 -13.90 19.02 -6.93
CA ASP A 194 -13.48 20.36 -7.32
C ASP A 194 -13.09 20.44 -8.79
N PHE A 195 -12.43 19.40 -9.31
CA PHE A 195 -12.12 19.28 -10.73
C PHE A 195 -13.41 19.16 -11.56
N GLN A 196 -14.31 18.23 -11.22
CA GLN A 196 -15.59 18.03 -11.91
C GLN A 196 -16.50 19.26 -11.92
N GLN A 197 -16.42 20.11 -10.89
CA GLN A 197 -17.16 21.38 -10.84
C GLN A 197 -16.61 22.45 -11.78
N ARG A 198 -15.31 22.40 -12.09
CA ARG A 198 -14.61 23.42 -12.91
C ARG A 198 -14.41 22.98 -14.35
N SER A 199 -14.33 21.67 -14.60
CA SER A 199 -14.14 21.10 -15.93
C SER A 199 -15.42 21.13 -16.75
N LEU A 200 -15.26 21.16 -18.07
CA LEU A 200 -16.38 21.01 -19.00
C LEU A 200 -16.73 19.53 -19.25
N LEU A 201 -15.79 18.63 -18.97
CA LEU A 201 -15.95 17.18 -18.97
C LEU A 201 -16.31 16.70 -17.56
N VAL A 202 -17.45 16.02 -17.43
CA VAL A 202 -17.89 15.43 -16.15
C VAL A 202 -17.39 14.00 -15.97
N SER A 203 -17.26 13.23 -17.06
CA SER A 203 -16.83 11.83 -17.01
C SER A 203 -16.08 11.40 -18.27
N GLY A 204 -15.25 10.35 -18.14
CA GLY A 204 -14.57 9.73 -19.30
C GLY A 204 -15.54 9.18 -20.36
N GLU A 205 -16.73 8.74 -19.96
CA GLU A 205 -17.77 8.24 -20.87
C GLU A 205 -18.31 9.36 -21.79
N GLN A 206 -18.34 10.60 -21.33
CA GLN A 206 -18.74 11.75 -22.15
C GLN A 206 -17.76 11.95 -23.32
N LEU A 207 -16.45 11.80 -23.08
CA LEU A 207 -15.44 11.87 -24.15
C LEU A 207 -15.65 10.77 -25.19
N GLN A 208 -15.93 9.53 -24.77
CA GLN A 208 -16.20 8.42 -25.68
C GLN A 208 -17.45 8.64 -26.54
N ARG A 209 -18.52 9.21 -25.97
CA ARG A 209 -19.74 9.53 -26.73
C ARG A 209 -19.50 10.62 -27.76
N GLU A 210 -18.73 11.65 -27.42
CA GLU A 210 -18.42 12.76 -28.34
C GLU A 210 -17.48 12.31 -29.48
N THR A 211 -16.50 11.44 -29.20
CA THR A 211 -15.64 10.86 -30.25
C THR A 211 -16.40 9.92 -31.17
N ALA A 212 -17.34 9.13 -30.64
CA ALA A 212 -18.26 8.32 -31.46
C ALA A 212 -19.14 9.20 -32.36
N THR A 213 -19.68 10.30 -31.81
CA THR A 213 -20.47 11.28 -32.58
C THR A 213 -19.64 11.91 -33.70
N LEU A 214 -18.38 12.27 -33.44
CA LEU A 214 -17.45 12.77 -34.46
C LEU A 214 -17.22 11.74 -35.57
N ALA A 215 -17.07 10.46 -35.22
CA ALA A 215 -16.93 9.39 -36.21
C ALA A 215 -18.18 9.28 -37.10
N THR A 216 -19.38 9.32 -36.51
CA THR A 216 -20.65 9.33 -37.26
C THR A 216 -20.80 10.56 -38.17
N ILE A 217 -20.38 11.74 -37.72
CA ILE A 217 -20.39 12.95 -38.56
C ILE A 217 -19.46 12.77 -39.76
N LYS A 218 -18.24 12.28 -39.54
CA LYS A 218 -17.28 12.02 -40.64
C LYS A 218 -17.80 10.99 -41.63
N GLU A 219 -18.42 9.91 -41.15
CA GLU A 219 -19.06 8.91 -42.01
C GLU A 219 -20.15 9.54 -42.89
N ARG A 220 -21.02 10.36 -42.30
CA ARG A 220 -22.05 11.11 -43.06
C ARG A 220 -21.45 12.08 -44.06
N MET A 221 -20.37 12.78 -43.71
CA MET A 221 -19.68 13.68 -44.64
C MET A 221 -19.15 12.92 -45.86
N VAL A 222 -18.57 11.74 -45.67
CA VAL A 222 -18.09 10.90 -46.78
C VAL A 222 -19.25 10.44 -47.68
N MET A 223 -20.37 10.01 -47.08
CA MET A 223 -21.57 9.63 -47.84
C MET A 223 -22.12 10.81 -48.66
N ILE A 224 -22.32 11.97 -48.04
CA ILE A 224 -22.82 13.18 -48.72
C ILE A 224 -21.84 13.64 -49.81
N GLN A 225 -20.52 13.54 -49.58
CA GLN A 225 -19.52 13.88 -50.57
C GLN A 225 -19.63 12.98 -51.81
N ALA A 226 -19.82 11.67 -51.63
CA ALA A 226 -20.06 10.74 -52.73
C ALA A 226 -21.36 11.08 -53.49
N GLU A 227 -22.42 11.41 -52.76
CA GLU A 227 -23.70 11.84 -53.35
C GLU A 227 -23.61 13.17 -54.11
N ILE A 228 -22.80 14.12 -53.63
CA ILE A 228 -22.50 15.37 -54.34
C ILE A 228 -21.78 15.04 -55.65
N GLY A 229 -20.79 14.13 -55.63
CA GLY A 229 -20.09 13.68 -56.84
C GLY A 229 -21.04 13.05 -57.85
N GLN A 230 -21.89 12.11 -57.43
CA GLN A 230 -22.90 11.50 -58.29
C GLN A 230 -23.85 12.56 -58.90
N SER A 231 -24.30 13.51 -58.09
CA SER A 231 -25.20 14.57 -58.55
C SER A 231 -24.50 15.54 -59.50
N ASP A 232 -23.20 15.77 -59.31
CA ASP A 232 -22.37 16.59 -60.19
C ASP A 232 -22.22 15.96 -61.57
N ASP A 233 -21.85 14.68 -61.63
CA ASP A 233 -21.73 13.93 -62.88
C ASP A 233 -23.06 13.89 -63.64
N TYR A 234 -24.17 13.65 -62.94
CA TYR A 234 -25.50 13.65 -63.54
C TYR A 234 -25.88 15.02 -64.12
N VAL A 235 -25.65 16.10 -63.36
CA VAL A 235 -25.89 17.48 -63.84
C VAL A 235 -25.01 17.81 -65.03
N ASN A 236 -23.74 17.41 -65.02
CA ASN A 236 -22.79 17.65 -66.11
C ASN A 236 -23.22 16.93 -67.38
N GLN A 237 -23.61 15.65 -67.28
CA GLN A 237 -24.10 14.87 -68.42
C GLN A 237 -25.36 15.49 -69.03
N LEU A 238 -26.37 15.82 -68.23
CA LEU A 238 -27.59 16.48 -68.73
C LEU A 238 -27.28 17.86 -69.33
N SER A 239 -26.35 18.62 -68.76
CA SER A 239 -25.95 19.93 -69.26
C SER A 239 -25.30 19.83 -70.65
N VAL A 240 -24.45 18.82 -70.87
CA VAL A 240 -23.84 18.50 -72.17
C VAL A 240 -24.89 18.05 -73.18
N ASP A 241 -25.75 17.11 -72.80
CA ASP A 241 -26.79 16.55 -73.69
C ASP A 241 -27.82 17.61 -74.12
N LEU A 242 -28.13 18.56 -73.24
CA LEU A 242 -29.07 19.65 -73.53
C LEU A 242 -28.42 20.87 -74.18
N GLY A 243 -27.08 20.98 -74.12
CA GLY A 243 -26.32 22.14 -74.60
C GLY A 243 -26.57 23.42 -73.80
N VAL A 244 -26.99 23.29 -72.53
CA VAL A 244 -27.35 24.43 -71.67
C VAL A 244 -26.87 24.21 -70.24
N SER A 245 -26.50 25.28 -69.55
CA SER A 245 -26.16 25.22 -68.12
C SER A 245 -27.44 25.15 -67.25
N PRO A 246 -27.36 24.63 -66.01
CA PRO A 246 -28.51 24.63 -65.09
C PRO A 246 -29.10 26.02 -64.83
N ALA A 247 -28.24 27.06 -64.77
CA ALA A 247 -28.69 28.43 -64.65
C ALA A 247 -29.50 28.88 -65.88
N MET A 248 -29.01 28.59 -67.08
CA MET A 248 -29.73 28.88 -68.32
C MET A 248 -31.02 28.07 -68.46
N ALA A 249 -31.04 26.82 -67.98
CA ALA A 249 -32.22 25.97 -67.95
C ALA A 249 -33.33 26.58 -67.09
N GLY A 250 -33.02 27.05 -65.88
CA GLY A 250 -33.97 27.76 -65.02
C GLY A 250 -34.50 29.04 -65.66
N GLN A 251 -33.60 29.81 -66.28
CA GLN A 251 -33.96 31.01 -67.02
C GLN A 251 -34.89 30.74 -68.22
N ALA A 252 -34.61 29.69 -69.00
CA ALA A 252 -35.47 29.25 -70.10
C ALA A 252 -36.85 28.79 -69.60
N PHE A 253 -36.91 28.11 -68.46
CA PHE A 253 -38.16 27.68 -67.84
C PHE A 253 -39.03 28.87 -67.41
N VAL A 254 -38.43 29.91 -66.80
CA VAL A 254 -39.15 31.16 -66.45
C VAL A 254 -39.73 31.82 -67.70
N LEU A 255 -38.96 31.97 -68.78
CA LEU A 255 -39.45 32.53 -70.04
C LEU A 255 -40.59 31.70 -70.63
N GLN A 256 -40.48 30.37 -70.63
CA GLN A 256 -41.50 29.48 -71.17
C GLN A 256 -42.81 29.47 -70.35
N SER A 257 -42.73 29.77 -69.06
CA SER A 257 -43.89 29.88 -68.17
C SER A 257 -44.71 31.16 -68.42
N ASP A 258 -44.09 32.19 -69.00
CA ASP A 258 -44.72 33.49 -69.25
C ASP A 258 -45.66 33.47 -70.47
N GLY A 259 -46.91 33.90 -70.26
CA GLY A 259 -47.96 33.90 -71.28
C GLY A 259 -47.68 34.87 -72.43
N GLU A 260 -47.22 36.09 -72.11
CA GLU A 260 -46.91 37.13 -73.11
C GLU A 260 -45.71 36.74 -73.97
N PHE A 261 -44.66 36.21 -73.34
CA PHE A 261 -43.48 35.68 -74.02
C PHE A 261 -43.85 34.61 -75.04
N ARG A 262 -44.68 33.63 -74.66
CA ARG A 262 -45.17 32.60 -75.58
C ARG A 262 -46.00 33.19 -76.72
N GLY A 263 -46.79 34.22 -76.44
CA GLY A 263 -47.55 34.96 -77.46
C GLY A 263 -46.63 35.61 -78.48
N TYR A 264 -45.65 36.40 -78.03
CA TYR A 264 -44.68 37.05 -78.92
C TYR A 264 -43.80 36.06 -79.68
N LEU A 265 -43.43 34.92 -79.07
CA LEU A 265 -42.67 33.87 -79.75
C LEU A 265 -43.51 33.22 -80.86
N SER A 266 -44.78 32.92 -80.59
CA SER A 266 -45.71 32.39 -81.59
C SER A 266 -45.89 33.36 -82.76
N GLU A 267 -46.07 34.65 -82.46
CA GLU A 267 -46.22 35.71 -83.45
C GLU A 267 -44.96 35.89 -84.31
N LEU A 268 -43.77 35.83 -83.68
CA LEU A 268 -42.49 35.85 -84.36
C LEU A 268 -42.34 34.65 -85.32
N THR A 269 -42.70 33.44 -84.88
CA THR A 269 -42.62 32.25 -85.73
C THR A 269 -43.59 32.29 -86.91
N SER A 270 -44.82 32.78 -86.69
CA SER A 270 -45.84 32.93 -87.74
C SER A 270 -45.42 33.98 -88.78
N SER A 271 -45.00 35.17 -88.32
CA SER A 271 -44.53 36.24 -89.19
C SER A 271 -43.26 35.85 -89.95
N ALA A 272 -42.34 35.11 -89.33
CA ALA A 272 -41.15 34.59 -90.02
C ALA A 272 -41.51 33.59 -91.13
N SER A 273 -42.46 32.68 -90.88
CA SER A 273 -42.91 31.71 -91.89
C SER A 273 -43.58 32.40 -93.08
N GLN A 274 -44.50 33.33 -92.81
CA GLN A 274 -45.18 34.12 -93.85
C GLN A 274 -44.21 35.01 -94.61
N LEU A 275 -43.26 35.64 -93.91
CA LEU A 275 -42.20 36.45 -94.53
C LEU A 275 -41.34 35.61 -95.49
N SER A 276 -40.97 34.38 -95.10
CA SER A 276 -40.21 33.46 -95.94
C SER A 276 -41.00 33.08 -97.21
N GLU A 277 -42.28 32.73 -97.07
CA GLU A 277 -43.16 32.43 -98.22
C GLU A 277 -43.29 33.64 -99.16
N TYR A 278 -43.57 34.82 -98.60
CA TYR A 278 -43.81 36.03 -99.38
C TYR A 278 -42.55 36.53 -100.09
N ARG A 279 -41.38 36.42 -99.43
CA ARG A 279 -40.09 36.72 -100.06
C ARG A 279 -39.80 35.78 -101.22
N SER A 280 -40.05 34.48 -101.05
CA SER A 280 -39.86 33.48 -102.10
C SER A 280 -40.77 33.73 -103.31
N ARG A 281 -42.02 34.18 -103.10
CA ARG A 281 -43.01 34.38 -104.17
C ARG A 281 -42.92 35.74 -104.88
N TRP A 282 -42.63 36.82 -104.16
CA TRP A 282 -42.79 38.19 -104.66
C TRP A 282 -41.54 39.08 -104.57
N GLY A 283 -40.46 38.61 -103.95
CA GLY A 283 -39.23 39.37 -103.75
C GLY A 283 -39.34 40.49 -102.71
N ASP A 284 -38.20 41.05 -102.31
CA ASP A 284 -38.10 41.94 -101.14
C ASP A 284 -38.85 43.28 -101.25
N GLY A 285 -39.15 43.73 -102.48
CA GLY A 285 -39.79 45.02 -102.74
C GLY A 285 -41.31 45.05 -102.53
N HIS A 286 -41.97 43.88 -102.44
CA HIS A 286 -43.42 43.78 -102.47
C HIS A 286 -44.07 44.33 -101.17
N PRO A 287 -45.19 45.08 -101.24
CA PRO A 287 -45.83 45.67 -100.05
C PRO A 287 -46.18 44.67 -98.93
N LYS A 288 -46.62 43.45 -99.31
CA LYS A 288 -46.89 42.37 -98.34
C LYS A 288 -45.63 41.87 -97.63
N VAL A 289 -44.49 41.85 -98.32
CA VAL A 289 -43.20 41.47 -97.71
C VAL A 289 -42.75 42.53 -96.71
N LYS A 290 -42.92 43.82 -97.04
CA LYS A 290 -42.61 44.92 -96.13
C LYS A 290 -43.51 44.92 -94.88
N ALA A 291 -44.81 44.65 -95.05
CA ALA A 291 -45.75 44.54 -93.94
C ALA A 291 -45.38 43.38 -92.99
N GLU A 292 -45.12 42.18 -93.52
CA GLU A 292 -44.70 41.04 -92.70
C GLU A 292 -43.31 41.22 -92.09
N PHE A 293 -42.39 41.89 -92.78
CA PHE A 293 -41.07 42.23 -92.23
C PHE A 293 -41.20 43.19 -91.03
N ALA A 294 -42.06 44.20 -91.12
CA ALA A 294 -42.32 45.11 -90.00
C ALA A 294 -42.94 44.36 -88.80
N ARG A 295 -43.89 43.45 -89.06
CA ARG A 295 -44.52 42.59 -88.05
C ARG A 295 -43.52 41.66 -87.36
N PHE A 296 -42.61 41.08 -88.15
CA PHE A 296 -41.50 40.26 -87.65
C PHE A 296 -40.56 41.06 -86.73
N GLU A 297 -40.09 42.23 -87.18
CA GLU A 297 -39.18 43.06 -86.36
C GLU A 297 -39.85 43.60 -85.09
N GLN A 298 -41.13 44.00 -85.17
CA GLN A 298 -41.90 44.39 -83.99
C GLN A 298 -42.01 43.24 -82.98
N SER A 299 -42.37 42.05 -83.44
CA SER A 299 -42.49 40.85 -82.58
C SER A 299 -41.15 40.49 -81.95
N LYS A 300 -40.05 40.61 -82.71
CA LYS A 300 -38.68 40.37 -82.27
C LYS A 300 -38.23 41.39 -81.21
N GLN A 301 -38.65 42.64 -81.32
CA GLN A 301 -38.33 43.67 -80.34
C GLN A 301 -39.15 43.48 -79.06
N SER A 302 -40.45 43.21 -79.17
CA SER A 302 -41.32 42.90 -78.02
C SER A 302 -40.84 41.66 -77.26
N LEU A 303 -40.45 40.60 -77.98
CA LEU A 303 -39.89 39.39 -77.38
C LEU A 303 -38.59 39.67 -76.62
N ARG A 304 -37.67 40.45 -77.21
CA ARG A 304 -36.42 40.85 -76.55
C ARG A 304 -36.67 41.68 -75.30
N ASN A 305 -37.53 42.69 -75.37
CA ASN A 305 -37.89 43.54 -74.23
C ASN A 305 -38.50 42.71 -73.08
N ARG A 306 -39.44 41.80 -73.40
CA ARG A 306 -40.04 40.91 -72.40
C ARG A 306 -39.00 39.98 -71.78
N SER A 307 -38.14 39.38 -72.60
CA SER A 307 -37.10 38.47 -72.12
C SER A 307 -36.09 39.15 -71.20
N GLN A 308 -35.69 40.39 -71.52
CA GLN A 308 -34.80 41.20 -70.70
C GLN A 308 -35.45 41.61 -69.39
N GLY A 309 -36.75 41.93 -69.40
CA GLY A 309 -37.51 42.23 -68.19
C GLY A 309 -37.65 41.05 -67.24
N LEU A 310 -37.71 39.82 -67.77
CA LEU A 310 -37.90 38.61 -66.97
C LEU A 310 -36.60 37.99 -66.44
N VAL A 311 -35.53 38.01 -67.24
CA VAL A 311 -34.31 37.23 -66.98
C VAL A 311 -33.03 38.07 -67.06
N GLY A 312 -33.12 39.32 -67.53
CA GLY A 312 -31.99 40.25 -67.65
C GLY A 312 -31.34 40.28 -69.05
N PRO A 313 -30.26 41.07 -69.22
CA PRO A 313 -29.71 41.44 -70.53
C PRO A 313 -29.18 40.27 -71.38
N ASN A 314 -28.84 39.14 -70.75
CA ASN A 314 -28.30 37.95 -71.43
C ASN A 314 -29.37 36.98 -71.96
N ALA A 315 -30.66 37.33 -71.86
CA ALA A 315 -31.76 36.49 -72.32
C ALA A 315 -31.71 36.18 -73.83
N ALA A 316 -30.99 37.01 -74.61
CA ALA A 316 -30.85 36.85 -76.05
C ALA A 316 -30.19 35.54 -76.49
N HIS A 317 -29.32 34.94 -75.66
CA HIS A 317 -28.63 33.70 -75.99
C HIS A 317 -29.48 32.44 -75.74
N ILE A 318 -30.60 32.57 -75.02
CA ILE A 318 -31.49 31.45 -74.68
C ILE A 318 -32.42 31.11 -75.87
N PHE A 319 -32.65 32.05 -76.78
CA PHE A 319 -33.59 31.91 -77.90
C PHE A 319 -33.26 30.77 -78.88
N THR A 320 -31.99 30.40 -79.02
CA THR A 320 -31.56 29.34 -79.95
C THR A 320 -31.80 27.93 -79.40
N SER A 321 -31.95 27.77 -78.08
CA SER A 321 -32.15 26.47 -77.41
C SER A 321 -33.58 26.23 -76.92
N LEU A 322 -34.48 27.20 -77.13
CA LEU A 322 -35.83 27.30 -76.56
C LEU A 322 -36.94 26.56 -77.34
N ASP A 323 -36.61 25.57 -78.18
CA ASP A 323 -37.64 24.75 -78.84
C ASP A 323 -38.13 23.61 -77.91
N LEU A 324 -38.72 24.00 -76.78
CA LEU A 324 -39.30 23.10 -75.78
C LEU A 324 -40.74 22.67 -76.13
N LYS A 325 -41.43 23.43 -76.99
CA LYS A 325 -42.83 23.19 -77.36
C LYS A 325 -42.96 21.98 -78.30
N ASN A 326 -41.95 21.73 -79.13
CA ASN A 326 -41.96 20.66 -80.13
C ASN A 326 -41.49 19.29 -79.57
N ASN A 327 -40.94 19.22 -78.35
CA ASN A 327 -40.47 17.95 -77.77
C ASN A 327 -40.73 17.87 -76.24
N PRO A 328 -41.81 17.22 -75.79
CA PRO A 328 -42.15 17.09 -74.36
C PRO A 328 -41.08 16.33 -73.55
N LYS A 329 -40.32 15.41 -74.18
CA LYS A 329 -39.22 14.71 -73.50
C LYS A 329 -38.06 15.65 -73.17
N ARG A 330 -37.82 16.67 -74.00
CA ARG A 330 -36.78 17.68 -73.75
C ARG A 330 -37.16 18.56 -72.56
N ALA A 331 -38.43 18.97 -72.45
CA ALA A 331 -38.93 19.71 -71.29
C ALA A 331 -38.77 18.94 -69.97
N GLN A 332 -38.96 17.61 -69.99
CA GLN A 332 -38.68 16.75 -68.85
C GLN A 332 -37.20 16.78 -68.46
N LEU A 333 -36.27 16.64 -69.42
CA LEU A 333 -34.83 16.71 -69.15
C LEU A 333 -34.38 18.07 -68.59
N PHE A 334 -34.99 19.17 -69.04
CA PHE A 334 -34.75 20.50 -68.45
C PHE A 334 -35.22 20.57 -66.99
N ALA A 335 -36.38 20.01 -66.68
CA ALA A 335 -36.89 19.93 -65.30
C ALA A 335 -35.98 19.04 -64.42
N ASP A 336 -35.55 17.90 -64.95
CA ASP A 336 -34.64 16.97 -64.27
C ASP A 336 -33.28 17.63 -63.98
N LEU A 337 -32.74 18.42 -64.92
CA LEU A 337 -31.50 19.19 -64.74
C LEU A 337 -31.63 20.22 -63.61
N ILE A 338 -32.72 21.00 -63.60
CA ILE A 338 -32.98 22.01 -62.55
C ILE A 338 -33.12 21.33 -61.18
N ASN A 339 -33.89 20.24 -61.12
CA ASN A 339 -34.10 19.48 -59.89
C ASN A 339 -32.79 18.88 -59.36
N ALA A 340 -32.02 18.20 -60.21
CA ALA A 340 -30.73 17.63 -59.84
C ALA A 340 -29.74 18.71 -59.37
N TYR A 341 -29.72 19.87 -60.02
CA TYR A 341 -28.89 21.00 -59.60
C TYR A 341 -29.30 21.56 -58.23
N ALA A 342 -30.60 21.69 -57.98
CA ALA A 342 -31.12 22.12 -56.68
C ALA A 342 -30.78 21.11 -55.57
N LEU A 343 -30.93 19.80 -55.84
CA LEU A 343 -30.54 18.73 -54.91
C LEU A 343 -29.04 18.76 -54.63
N LYS A 344 -28.19 18.89 -55.65
CA LYS A 344 -26.74 19.06 -55.49
C LYS A 344 -26.42 20.24 -54.58
N LYS A 345 -27.06 21.39 -54.81
CA LYS A 345 -26.87 22.60 -53.98
C LYS A 345 -27.31 22.38 -52.53
N GLY A 346 -28.42 21.69 -52.31
CA GLY A 346 -28.88 21.29 -50.98
C GLY A 346 -27.86 20.41 -50.25
N LYS A 347 -27.33 19.38 -50.92
CA LYS A 347 -26.29 18.50 -50.37
C LYS A 347 -24.98 19.24 -50.07
N GLN A 348 -24.57 20.17 -50.94
CA GLN A 348 -23.41 21.03 -50.69
C GLN A 348 -23.59 21.89 -49.43
N ALA A 349 -24.77 22.47 -49.24
CA ALA A 349 -25.07 23.23 -48.02
C ALA A 349 -25.04 22.33 -46.77
N GLN A 350 -25.62 21.13 -46.85
CA GLN A 350 -25.58 20.14 -45.78
C GLN A 350 -24.14 19.72 -45.42
N PHE A 351 -23.29 19.52 -46.43
CA PHE A 351 -21.87 19.19 -46.21
C PHE A 351 -21.15 20.31 -45.45
N LEU A 352 -21.37 21.58 -45.82
CA LEU A 352 -20.77 22.73 -45.14
C LEU A 352 -21.22 22.85 -43.67
N GLU A 353 -22.48 22.55 -43.38
CA GLU A 353 -22.98 22.54 -42.00
C GLU A 353 -22.35 21.43 -41.16
N LEU A 354 -22.20 20.23 -41.73
CA LEU A 354 -21.51 19.12 -41.08
C LEU A 354 -20.02 19.38 -40.88
N ASP A 355 -19.36 20.05 -41.84
CA ASP A 355 -17.96 20.44 -41.73
C ASP A 355 -17.74 21.42 -40.56
N GLN A 356 -18.61 22.43 -40.42
CA GLN A 356 -18.58 23.34 -39.28
C GLN A 356 -18.81 22.61 -37.95
N ALA A 357 -19.81 21.72 -37.89
CA ALA A 357 -20.06 20.91 -36.71
C ALA A 357 -18.86 20.01 -36.35
N GLN A 358 -18.20 19.44 -37.36
CA GLN A 358 -17.01 18.61 -37.21
C GLN A 358 -15.83 19.41 -36.63
N VAL A 359 -15.60 20.64 -37.11
CA VAL A 359 -14.53 21.51 -36.58
C VAL A 359 -14.79 21.87 -35.13
N LEU A 360 -16.01 22.33 -34.81
CA LEU A 360 -16.38 22.70 -33.44
C LEU A 360 -16.26 21.53 -32.46
N LEU A 361 -16.78 20.35 -32.85
CA LEU A 361 -16.73 19.16 -32.02
C LEU A 361 -15.28 18.67 -31.82
N ASN A 362 -14.44 18.75 -32.86
CA ASN A 362 -13.05 18.35 -32.78
C ASN A 362 -12.24 19.23 -31.81
N GLU A 363 -12.47 20.55 -31.80
CA GLU A 363 -11.85 21.43 -30.80
C GLU A 363 -12.33 21.14 -29.38
N LYS A 364 -13.63 20.88 -29.21
CA LYS A 364 -14.21 20.46 -27.92
C LYS A 364 -13.59 19.15 -27.40
N ILE A 365 -13.41 18.17 -28.28
CA ILE A 365 -12.77 16.88 -27.95
C ILE A 365 -11.32 17.07 -27.49
N LYS A 366 -10.55 18.01 -28.06
CA LYS A 366 -9.17 18.29 -27.59
C LYS A 366 -9.16 18.78 -26.14
N ILE A 367 -10.09 19.65 -25.77
CA ILE A 367 -10.24 20.15 -24.39
C ILE A 367 -10.62 18.98 -23.48
N TYR A 368 -11.61 18.19 -23.89
CA TYR A 368 -12.05 17.01 -23.15
C TYR A 368 -10.97 15.95 -22.99
N ALA A 369 -10.13 15.71 -23.99
CA ALA A 369 -9.02 14.76 -23.87
C ALA A 369 -8.00 15.20 -22.81
N ARG A 370 -7.70 16.50 -22.72
CA ARG A 370 -6.83 17.04 -21.68
C ARG A 370 -7.46 16.93 -20.30
N GLU A 371 -8.74 17.27 -20.17
CA GLU A 371 -9.46 17.19 -18.90
C GLU A 371 -9.64 15.73 -18.44
N ALA A 372 -9.89 14.80 -19.36
CA ALA A 372 -9.99 13.37 -19.08
C ALA A 372 -8.68 12.81 -18.50
N ALA A 373 -7.53 13.23 -19.03
CA ALA A 373 -6.23 12.79 -18.52
C ALA A 373 -5.96 13.28 -17.08
N GLU A 374 -6.40 14.50 -16.74
CA GLU A 374 -6.32 15.00 -15.37
C GLU A 374 -7.31 14.29 -14.45
N LEU A 375 -8.55 14.05 -14.90
CA LEU A 375 -9.53 13.28 -14.14
C LEU A 375 -9.02 11.87 -13.83
N GLU A 376 -8.50 11.15 -14.83
CA GLU A 376 -7.91 9.81 -14.67
C GLU A 376 -6.70 9.82 -13.72
N ARG A 377 -5.90 10.90 -13.73
CA ARG A 377 -4.81 11.07 -12.77
C ARG A 377 -5.34 11.22 -11.35
N LEU A 378 -6.38 12.03 -11.14
CA LEU A 378 -7.00 12.24 -9.83
C LEU A 378 -7.72 10.97 -9.32
N GLU A 379 -8.41 10.25 -10.20
CA GLU A 379 -9.04 8.95 -9.90
C GLU A 379 -7.99 7.92 -9.45
N ARG A 380 -6.89 7.77 -10.19
CA ARG A 380 -5.78 6.88 -9.78
C ARG A 380 -5.16 7.29 -8.44
N GLU A 381 -5.07 8.59 -8.15
CA GLU A 381 -4.58 9.08 -6.86
C GLU A 381 -5.55 8.74 -5.71
N PHE A 382 -6.86 8.82 -5.98
CA PHE A 382 -7.90 8.39 -5.05
C PHE A 382 -7.86 6.88 -4.82
N ASP A 383 -7.80 6.06 -5.88
CA ASP A 383 -7.73 4.59 -5.78
C ASP A 383 -6.50 4.15 -4.99
N LEU A 384 -5.35 4.81 -5.21
CA LEU A 384 -4.14 4.55 -4.41
C LEU A 384 -4.36 4.91 -2.94
N ALA A 385 -4.98 6.05 -2.64
CA ALA A 385 -5.28 6.45 -1.27
C ALA A 385 -6.26 5.47 -0.59
N GLU A 386 -7.27 5.00 -1.32
CA GLU A 386 -8.24 4.00 -0.86
C GLU A 386 -7.58 2.65 -0.60
N ALA A 387 -6.72 2.20 -1.50
CA ALA A 387 -5.95 0.96 -1.35
C ALA A 387 -5.03 1.01 -0.11
N VAL A 388 -4.33 2.13 0.09
CA VAL A 388 -3.47 2.33 1.27
C VAL A 388 -4.31 2.36 2.55
N PHE A 389 -5.44 3.07 2.55
CA PHE A 389 -6.36 3.12 3.69
C PHE A 389 -6.90 1.72 4.04
N THR A 390 -7.40 0.99 3.04
CA THR A 390 -7.95 -0.36 3.20
C THR A 390 -6.89 -1.35 3.68
N SER A 391 -5.66 -1.28 3.13
CA SER A 391 -4.52 -2.08 3.58
C SER A 391 -4.12 -1.78 5.02
N ALA A 392 -4.12 -0.49 5.40
CA ALA A 392 -3.84 -0.08 6.77
C ALA A 392 -4.93 -0.54 7.75
N ALA A 393 -6.20 -0.44 7.36
CA ALA A 393 -7.33 -0.94 8.13
C ALA A 393 -7.26 -2.48 8.31
N ALA A 394 -6.96 -3.22 7.25
CA ALA A 394 -6.77 -4.67 7.32
C ALA A 394 -5.58 -5.05 8.23
N ARG A 395 -4.47 -4.30 8.18
CA ARG A 395 -3.34 -4.48 9.11
C ARG A 395 -3.71 -4.19 10.55
N LEU A 396 -4.55 -3.20 10.81
CA LEU A 396 -5.08 -2.91 12.15
C LEU A 396 -5.89 -4.10 12.66
N GLU A 397 -6.80 -4.64 11.85
CA GLU A 397 -7.61 -5.80 12.22
C GLU A 397 -6.75 -7.05 12.46
N ALA A 398 -5.79 -7.33 11.58
CA ALA A 398 -4.85 -8.44 11.75
C ALA A 398 -3.94 -8.27 12.98
N GLY A 399 -3.46 -7.05 13.23
CA GLY A 399 -2.57 -6.72 14.34
C GLY A 399 -3.21 -6.91 15.72
N LYS A 400 -4.54 -6.79 15.83
CA LYS A 400 -5.27 -7.09 17.07
C LYS A 400 -5.13 -8.55 17.51
N ALA A 401 -4.87 -9.48 16.59
CA ALA A 401 -4.63 -10.89 16.91
C ALA A 401 -3.18 -11.18 17.34
N ASP A 402 -2.25 -10.23 17.13
CA ASP A 402 -0.81 -10.43 17.32
C ASP A 402 -0.24 -9.70 18.56
N VAL A 403 -0.97 -9.81 19.67
CA VAL A 403 -0.56 -9.26 20.97
C VAL A 403 0.62 -10.06 21.57
N PHE A 404 0.75 -11.33 21.18
CA PHE A 404 1.72 -12.27 21.75
C PHE A 404 3.11 -12.20 21.12
N ALA A 405 3.32 -11.37 20.08
CA ALA A 405 4.64 -11.17 19.47
C ALA A 405 5.64 -10.47 20.40
N SER A 406 5.23 -9.41 21.09
CA SER A 406 6.11 -8.64 21.98
C SER A 406 6.30 -9.34 23.32
N TYR A 407 5.22 -9.93 23.86
CA TYR A 407 5.19 -10.60 25.15
C TYR A 407 4.54 -11.99 25.02
N PRO A 408 5.30 -13.01 24.57
CA PRO A 408 4.78 -14.36 24.38
C PRO A 408 4.23 -14.97 25.67
N ILE A 409 3.32 -15.93 25.52
CA ILE A 409 2.79 -16.70 26.63
C ILE A 409 3.91 -17.54 27.23
N VAL A 410 4.10 -17.41 28.53
CA VAL A 410 5.13 -18.12 29.27
C VAL A 410 4.55 -19.42 29.82
N GLN A 411 5.16 -20.57 29.49
CA GLN A 411 4.67 -21.88 29.91
C GLN A 411 5.50 -22.43 31.06
N LEU A 412 4.83 -23.04 32.05
CA LEU A 412 5.49 -23.72 33.15
C LEU A 412 5.87 -25.14 32.70
N MET A 413 7.16 -25.43 32.64
CA MET A 413 7.66 -26.76 32.24
C MET A 413 7.71 -27.70 33.44
N THR A 414 8.23 -27.21 34.56
CA THR A 414 8.24 -27.95 35.83
C THR A 414 7.67 -27.05 36.93
N PRO A 415 6.67 -27.53 37.69
CA PRO A 415 6.10 -26.75 38.78
C PRO A 415 7.12 -26.60 39.93
N PRO A 416 6.96 -25.56 40.77
CA PRO A 416 7.81 -25.35 41.94
C PRO A 416 8.00 -26.62 42.79
N SER A 417 9.24 -27.05 42.92
CA SER A 417 9.61 -28.28 43.63
C SER A 417 9.62 -28.12 45.16
N VAL A 418 9.29 -29.20 45.87
CA VAL A 418 9.37 -29.27 47.34
C VAL A 418 10.63 -30.02 47.74
N ALA A 419 11.64 -29.32 48.26
CA ALA A 419 12.88 -29.96 48.67
C ALA A 419 12.70 -30.86 49.90
N MET A 420 13.07 -32.14 49.76
CA MET A 420 13.04 -33.13 50.85
C MET A 420 14.19 -32.96 51.86
N LYS A 421 15.29 -32.31 51.47
CA LYS A 421 16.48 -32.09 52.32
C LYS A 421 16.89 -30.61 52.29
N PRO A 422 17.36 -30.05 53.41
CA PRO A 422 17.84 -28.67 53.45
C PRO A 422 19.14 -28.53 52.63
N VAL A 423 19.27 -27.39 51.94
CA VAL A 423 20.43 -27.06 51.10
C VAL A 423 21.62 -26.63 51.94
N SER A 424 21.36 -25.93 53.05
CA SER A 424 22.34 -25.55 54.07
C SER A 424 21.69 -25.63 55.46
N PRO A 425 22.47 -25.93 56.52
CA PRO A 425 23.87 -26.36 56.51
C PRO A 425 24.06 -27.84 56.12
N LYS A 426 25.06 -28.13 55.27
CA LYS A 426 25.38 -29.51 54.85
C LYS A 426 26.30 -30.17 55.87
N LYS A 427 25.76 -31.11 56.67
CA LYS A 427 26.50 -31.83 57.72
C LYS A 427 27.78 -32.51 57.19
N SER A 428 27.72 -33.13 56.01
CA SER A 428 28.88 -33.81 55.41
C SER A 428 30.01 -32.85 55.02
N LEU A 429 29.68 -31.69 54.45
CA LEU A 429 30.66 -30.67 54.08
C LEU A 429 31.32 -30.06 55.33
N ALA A 430 30.54 -29.82 56.39
CA ALA A 430 31.04 -29.27 57.63
C ALA A 430 32.07 -30.20 58.30
N VAL A 431 31.79 -31.51 58.34
CA VAL A 431 32.70 -32.52 58.89
C VAL A 431 33.97 -32.65 58.04
N ALA A 432 33.85 -32.69 56.71
CA ALA A 432 35.01 -32.75 55.82
C ALA A 432 35.90 -31.50 55.97
N ALA A 433 35.31 -30.31 56.00
CA ALA A 433 36.04 -29.05 56.20
C ALA A 433 36.76 -29.02 57.56
N ALA A 434 36.12 -29.51 58.62
CA ALA A 434 36.75 -29.63 59.93
C ALA A 434 37.98 -30.55 59.91
N LEU A 435 37.87 -31.71 59.27
CA LEU A 435 38.97 -32.66 59.11
C LEU A 435 40.15 -32.05 58.34
N PHE A 436 39.88 -31.43 57.19
CA PHE A 436 40.93 -30.76 56.42
C PHE A 436 41.58 -29.62 57.21
N ALA A 437 40.79 -28.77 57.87
CA ALA A 437 41.31 -27.69 58.70
C ALA A 437 42.21 -28.24 59.82
N MET A 438 41.83 -29.34 60.47
CA MET A 438 42.65 -29.99 61.49
C MET A 438 43.96 -30.55 60.93
N ILE A 439 43.95 -31.17 59.74
CA ILE A 439 45.14 -31.67 59.06
C ILE A 439 46.08 -30.51 58.69
N PHE A 440 45.57 -29.47 58.01
CA PHE A 440 46.38 -28.31 57.62
C PHE A 440 46.99 -27.59 58.84
N THR A 441 46.21 -27.44 59.91
CA THR A 441 46.71 -26.81 61.13
C THR A 441 47.78 -27.66 61.81
N SER A 442 47.63 -29.00 61.80
CA SER A 442 48.66 -29.91 62.29
C SER A 442 49.96 -29.84 61.49
N ALA A 443 49.86 -29.78 60.16
CA ALA A 443 51.00 -29.66 59.26
C ALA A 443 51.71 -28.31 59.44
N ALA A 444 50.95 -27.21 59.56
CA ALA A 444 51.51 -25.87 59.80
C ALA A 444 52.28 -25.82 61.13
N ILE A 445 51.72 -26.37 62.20
CA ILE A 445 52.38 -26.42 63.52
C ILE A 445 53.61 -27.33 63.49
N LEU A 446 53.56 -28.46 62.77
CA LEU A 446 54.69 -29.36 62.58
C LEU A 446 55.83 -28.66 61.81
N MET A 447 55.51 -27.91 60.77
CA MET A 447 56.46 -27.13 59.98
C MET A 447 57.13 -26.03 60.84
N VAL A 448 56.35 -25.34 61.69
CA VAL A 448 56.89 -24.35 62.64
C VAL A 448 57.78 -25.01 63.71
N ASN A 449 57.41 -26.20 64.19
CA ASN A 449 58.20 -26.96 65.16
C ASN A 449 59.54 -27.43 64.56
N LYS A 450 59.52 -27.85 63.29
CA LYS A 450 60.69 -28.32 62.53
C LYS A 450 61.44 -27.22 61.77
N ARG A 451 61.08 -25.95 61.97
CA ARG A 451 61.63 -24.79 61.23
C ARG A 451 63.16 -24.76 61.20
N ARG A 452 63.84 -25.14 62.29
CA ARG A 452 65.30 -25.12 62.36
C ARG A 452 65.95 -26.19 61.48
N GLU A 453 65.36 -27.39 61.42
CA GLU A 453 65.84 -28.48 60.56
C GLU A 453 65.55 -28.21 59.08
N ILE A 454 64.37 -27.65 58.79
CA ILE A 454 63.98 -27.29 57.41
C ILE A 454 64.84 -26.14 56.87
N VAL A 455 65.10 -25.11 57.67
CA VAL A 455 66.00 -24.01 57.27
C VAL A 455 67.44 -24.51 57.09
N ALA A 456 67.91 -25.48 57.88
CA ALA A 456 69.22 -26.09 57.68
C ALA A 456 69.31 -26.86 56.34
N LEU A 457 68.27 -27.61 55.97
CA LEU A 457 68.18 -28.35 54.70
C LEU A 457 68.08 -27.43 53.47
N VAL A 458 67.51 -26.23 53.60
CA VAL A 458 67.35 -25.28 52.49
C VAL A 458 68.58 -24.39 52.29
N VAL A 459 69.41 -24.19 53.33
CA VAL A 459 70.63 -23.35 53.29
C VAL A 459 71.86 -24.12 52.78
N GLU A 460 71.85 -25.46 52.74
CA GLU A 460 72.86 -26.24 52.01
C GLU A 460 72.68 -26.07 50.48
N LYS A 461 73.34 -25.06 49.92
CA LYS A 461 73.56 -24.96 48.46
C LYS A 461 74.42 -26.14 47.97
N PRO A 462 74.16 -26.67 46.77
CA PRO A 462 75.02 -27.67 46.14
C PRO A 462 76.37 -27.05 45.77
N LYS A 463 77.47 -27.63 46.23
CA LYS A 463 78.80 -27.37 45.64
C LYS A 463 78.83 -28.01 44.26
N ALA A 464 79.07 -27.18 43.24
CA ALA A 464 79.40 -27.62 41.89
C ALA A 464 80.58 -28.60 41.92
N LYS A 465 80.44 -29.75 41.26
CA LYS A 465 81.59 -30.54 40.82
C LYS A 465 82.11 -29.89 39.54
N ALA A 466 83.35 -29.41 39.58
CA ALA A 466 84.16 -29.15 38.40
C ALA A 466 84.50 -30.47 37.71
#